data_AF-A0A2V3HT19-F1
#
_entry.id   AF-A0A2V3HT19-F1
#
_cell.length_a   1.000
_cell.length_b   1.000
_cell.length_c   1.000
_cell.angle_alpha   90.00
_cell.angle_beta   90.00
_cell.angle_gamma   90.00
#
_symmetry.space_group_name_H-M   'P 1'
#
loop_
_entity.id
_entity.type
_entity.pdbx_description
1 polymer ?
#
loop_
_entity_poly.entity_id
_entity_poly.type
_entity_poly.pdbx_seq_one_letter_code
_entity_poly.pdbx_strand_id
1 'polypeptide(L)'
;MSETSEGRGFESRSRHLFSVPLRCTPCSAGAGGSERMIGGARWGGATHMVDVNTAMAAARAQSGKRKRGDKKGKKRPGSKLGVEPFDPAEHVQKEKADTISMWLMITMGLAVGLGFRYLMMPGMDGPRDVLWFLPLALVVIVPSLHKVLIPEPYKSLYTFGNWFRASFLYIFTWLSISFLVVNPPIGDIAAPEVAGKWTIVLVDEDGMVILDEGNLTSKGGEFTLFRNDSIASATIVFAVRDNTDPDAVTLTLSHLKVAPGAESVTVVDGLVSDLVSGNSSCAPIWDTLSPKQRDRIVLHEADTCVALDLGRLSIGDYNLSLTLSEQGDPWINSASESWRLTVL
;
A
#
# COMPACT_ATOMS: atom_id res chain seq x y z
N MET A 1 -0.65 53.65 -37.31
CA MET A 1 -1.94 52.96 -37.07
C MET A 1 -1.73 51.99 -35.92
N SER A 2 -2.72 51.90 -35.04
CA SER A 2 -2.69 51.17 -33.78
C SER A 2 -3.38 49.82 -33.92
N GLU A 3 -2.76 48.77 -33.41
CA GLU A 3 -3.50 47.63 -32.85
C GLU A 3 -2.71 47.04 -31.68
N THR A 4 -3.41 46.85 -30.57
CA THR A 4 -2.88 46.39 -29.27
C THR A 4 -3.56 45.07 -28.93
N SER A 5 -2.79 44.04 -28.59
CA SER A 5 -3.33 42.78 -28.04
C SER A 5 -2.73 42.48 -26.67
N GLU A 6 -3.59 42.27 -25.68
CA GLU A 6 -3.23 41.95 -24.31
C GLU A 6 -2.52 40.59 -24.16
N GLY A 7 -1.52 40.53 -23.28
CA GLY A 7 -1.04 39.30 -22.65
C GLY A 7 -1.18 39.39 -21.14
N ARG A 8 -2.23 38.78 -20.58
CA ARG A 8 -2.53 38.86 -19.13
C ARG A 8 -1.72 37.82 -18.35
N GLY A 9 -0.96 38.28 -17.35
CA GLY A 9 -0.18 37.41 -16.45
C GLY A 9 -1.06 36.55 -15.54
N PHE A 10 -0.57 35.37 -15.18
CA PHE A 10 -1.26 34.40 -14.32
C PHE A 10 -0.70 34.48 -12.90
N GLU A 11 -1.49 35.03 -11.97
CA GLU A 11 -1.05 35.25 -10.58
C GLU A 11 -1.35 34.04 -9.69
N SER A 12 -0.34 33.60 -8.93
CA SER A 12 -0.44 32.43 -8.05
C SER A 12 -1.27 32.73 -6.79
N ARG A 13 -2.17 31.81 -6.40
CA ARG A 13 -2.84 31.85 -5.09
C ARG A 13 -2.71 30.53 -4.33
N SER A 14 -1.79 30.53 -3.36
CA SER A 14 -1.71 29.55 -2.28
C SER A 14 -3.05 29.43 -1.52
N ARG A 15 -3.39 28.22 -1.07
CA ARG A 15 -4.38 27.99 -0.01
C ARG A 15 -3.72 27.27 1.16
N HIS A 16 -3.76 27.90 2.33
CA HIS A 16 -3.27 27.32 3.57
C HIS A 16 -4.30 26.38 4.20
N LEU A 17 -3.78 25.29 4.77
CA LEU A 17 -4.12 24.68 6.07
C LEU A 17 -5.43 25.15 6.75
N PHE A 18 -6.32 24.19 7.01
CA PHE A 18 -7.35 24.31 8.04
C PHE A 18 -6.98 23.47 9.27
N SER A 19 -6.77 24.14 10.41
CA SER A 19 -6.72 23.54 11.74
C SER A 19 -7.93 24.03 12.55
N VAL A 20 -8.56 23.16 13.32
CA VAL A 20 -9.75 23.48 14.12
C VAL A 20 -9.44 23.28 15.61
N PRO A 21 -9.52 24.33 16.46
CA PRO A 21 -9.39 24.20 17.90
C PRO A 21 -10.75 24.15 18.63
N LEU A 22 -10.76 23.50 19.79
CA LEU A 22 -11.85 23.49 20.77
C LEU A 22 -11.70 24.62 21.79
N ARG A 23 -12.78 25.35 22.13
CA ARG A 23 -13.15 25.72 23.53
C ARG A 23 -14.50 26.45 23.67
N CYS A 24 -14.92 26.62 24.92
CA CYS A 24 -16.30 26.85 25.40
C CYS A 24 -16.63 28.31 25.80
N THR A 25 -17.84 28.49 26.38
CA THR A 25 -18.36 29.59 27.27
C THR A 25 -19.03 30.82 26.60
N PRO A 26 -19.85 31.65 27.32
CA PRO A 26 -20.85 31.33 28.36
C PRO A 26 -22.22 32.11 28.30
N CYS A 27 -23.19 31.64 29.11
CA CYS A 27 -24.20 32.35 29.93
C CYS A 27 -25.03 33.60 29.50
N SER A 28 -26.36 33.46 29.71
CA SER A 28 -27.26 34.33 30.53
C SER A 28 -27.87 35.64 30.00
N ALA A 29 -29.20 35.62 29.78
CA ALA A 29 -30.24 36.50 30.38
C ALA A 29 -31.63 36.10 29.80
N GLY A 30 -32.79 36.24 30.45
CA GLY A 30 -33.08 36.79 31.78
C GLY A 30 -34.32 37.69 31.75
N ALA A 31 -35.54 37.12 31.85
CA ALA A 31 -36.79 37.87 32.12
C ALA A 31 -37.86 36.93 32.71
N GLY A 32 -38.46 37.30 33.84
CA GLY A 32 -39.50 36.52 34.52
C GLY A 32 -40.47 37.40 35.32
N GLY A 33 -41.46 36.76 35.98
CA GLY A 33 -42.61 37.39 36.64
C GLY A 33 -43.81 37.58 35.68
N SER A 34 -45.08 37.49 36.09
CA SER A 34 -45.71 37.14 37.39
C SER A 34 -47.21 36.85 37.11
N GLU A 35 -48.02 36.14 37.91
CA GLU A 35 -47.86 35.53 39.25
C GLU A 35 -49.02 34.55 39.57
N ARG A 36 -48.93 33.85 40.72
CA ARG A 36 -50.02 33.31 41.59
C ARG A 36 -50.85 32.08 41.14
N MET A 37 -51.22 31.17 42.06
CA MET A 37 -50.61 30.78 43.36
C MET A 37 -51.23 29.46 43.86
N ILE A 38 -50.63 28.86 44.90
CA ILE A 38 -51.19 27.85 45.84
C ILE A 38 -51.37 26.42 45.28
N GLY A 39 -50.85 25.43 46.02
CA GLY A 39 -51.14 24.01 45.79
C GLY A 39 -49.95 23.05 46.00
N GLY A 40 -49.20 23.17 47.10
CA GLY A 40 -48.05 22.29 47.34
C GLY A 40 -48.44 20.86 47.75
N ALA A 41 -47.91 19.85 47.06
CA ALA A 41 -47.85 18.47 47.53
C ALA A 41 -46.54 17.80 47.06
N ARG A 42 -45.56 17.85 47.98
CA ARG A 42 -44.26 17.17 48.02
C ARG A 42 -44.23 15.80 47.33
N TRP A 43 -43.52 15.68 46.21
CA TRP A 43 -43.16 14.37 45.64
C TRP A 43 -42.08 13.70 46.50
N GLY A 44 -42.50 12.84 47.41
CA GLY A 44 -41.64 11.80 47.99
C GLY A 44 -41.52 10.64 46.99
N GLY A 45 -40.30 10.14 46.78
CA GLY A 45 -40.04 9.17 45.73
C GLY A 45 -40.77 7.84 45.94
N ALA A 46 -41.54 7.42 44.94
CA ALA A 46 -41.86 6.03 44.68
C ALA A 46 -41.64 5.77 43.18
N THR A 47 -40.61 5.00 42.85
CA THR A 47 -40.46 4.43 41.50
C THR A 47 -41.62 3.47 41.28
N HIS A 48 -42.66 3.93 40.57
CA HIS A 48 -43.82 3.12 40.24
C HIS A 48 -43.44 2.07 39.18
N MET A 49 -42.74 1.02 39.61
CA MET A 49 -42.43 -0.15 38.82
C MET A 49 -43.76 -0.77 38.35
N VAL A 50 -44.06 -0.63 37.06
CA VAL A 50 -45.26 -1.22 36.49
C VAL A 50 -45.03 -2.73 36.42
N ASP A 51 -45.71 -3.48 37.27
CA ASP A 51 -45.64 -4.94 37.28
C ASP A 51 -45.83 -5.52 35.86
N VAL A 52 -45.02 -6.53 35.52
CA VAL A 52 -45.08 -7.19 34.22
C VAL A 52 -46.48 -7.74 33.93
N ASN A 53 -47.21 -8.15 34.97
CA ASN A 53 -48.61 -8.57 34.87
C ASN A 53 -49.56 -7.42 34.53
N THR A 54 -49.36 -6.23 35.10
CA THR A 54 -50.13 -5.02 34.79
C THR A 54 -49.81 -4.52 33.37
N ALA A 55 -48.54 -4.56 32.96
CA ALA A 55 -48.11 -4.26 31.60
C ALA A 55 -48.69 -5.26 30.59
N MET A 56 -48.69 -6.57 30.90
CA MET A 56 -49.30 -7.60 30.06
C MET A 56 -50.84 -7.51 30.01
N ALA A 57 -51.50 -7.11 31.10
CA ALA A 57 -52.94 -6.85 31.11
C ALA A 57 -53.28 -5.66 30.21
N ALA A 58 -52.52 -4.56 30.30
CA ALA A 58 -52.66 -3.41 29.41
C ALA A 58 -52.40 -3.78 27.94
N ALA A 59 -51.36 -4.56 27.65
CA ALA A 59 -51.05 -5.03 26.30
C ALA A 59 -52.14 -5.94 25.72
N ARG A 60 -52.71 -6.86 26.52
CA ARG A 60 -53.86 -7.69 26.11
C ARG A 60 -55.12 -6.86 25.86
N ALA A 61 -55.40 -5.87 26.70
CA ALA A 61 -56.51 -4.94 26.49
C ALA A 61 -56.34 -4.09 25.21
N GLN A 62 -55.10 -3.71 24.87
CA GLN A 62 -54.78 -3.01 23.62
C GLN A 62 -54.88 -3.90 22.37
N SER A 63 -54.47 -5.18 22.45
CA SER A 63 -54.57 -6.10 21.31
C SER A 63 -56.03 -6.47 20.98
N GLY A 64 -56.88 -6.64 22.01
CA GLY A 64 -58.30 -6.96 21.84
C GLY A 64 -59.10 -5.88 21.10
N LYS A 65 -58.79 -4.60 21.32
CA LYS A 65 -59.50 -3.47 20.66
C LYS A 65 -59.16 -3.28 19.18
N ARG A 66 -58.17 -3.98 18.62
CA ARG A 66 -57.74 -3.82 17.22
C ARG A 66 -58.41 -4.79 16.22
N LYS A 67 -59.35 -5.64 16.66
CA LYS A 67 -60.16 -6.54 15.82
C LYS A 67 -61.66 -6.16 15.79
N ARG A 68 -61.99 -4.97 15.28
CA ARG A 68 -63.33 -4.67 14.75
C ARG A 68 -63.25 -3.57 13.69
N GLY A 69 -63.29 -3.99 12.42
CA GLY A 69 -63.06 -3.09 11.29
C GLY A 69 -62.65 -3.87 10.04
N ASP A 70 -63.60 -4.59 9.45
CA ASP A 70 -63.43 -5.17 8.13
C ASP A 70 -63.34 -4.05 7.08
N LYS A 71 -62.12 -3.76 6.59
CA LYS A 71 -61.90 -3.05 5.34
C LYS A 71 -60.68 -3.60 4.60
N LYS A 72 -60.97 -4.16 3.43
CA LYS A 72 -60.09 -4.60 2.34
C LYS A 72 -59.06 -3.52 1.94
N GLY A 73 -57.94 -3.46 2.67
CA GLY A 73 -56.82 -2.53 2.44
C GLY A 73 -55.58 -3.25 1.91
N LYS A 74 -54.92 -2.67 0.88
CA LYS A 74 -53.74 -3.25 0.22
C LYS A 74 -52.66 -3.66 1.24
N LYS A 75 -52.24 -4.93 1.20
CA LYS A 75 -51.09 -5.42 1.97
C LYS A 75 -49.84 -4.63 1.56
N ARG A 76 -49.19 -3.97 2.53
CA ARG A 76 -47.86 -3.38 2.33
C ARG A 76 -46.85 -4.51 2.09
N PRO A 77 -45.98 -4.45 1.06
CA PRO A 77 -44.83 -5.34 0.98
C PRO A 77 -43.91 -5.03 2.18
N GLY A 78 -43.48 -6.08 2.90
CA GLY A 78 -42.65 -5.95 4.11
C GLY A 78 -43.26 -6.48 5.41
N SER A 79 -44.58 -6.72 5.48
CA SER A 79 -45.22 -7.32 6.68
C SER A 79 -44.96 -8.84 6.86
N LYS A 80 -44.01 -9.40 6.11
CA LYS A 80 -43.49 -10.77 6.24
C LYS A 80 -41.98 -10.77 6.57
N LEU A 81 -41.51 -9.79 7.33
CA LEU A 81 -40.34 -9.96 8.19
C LEU A 81 -40.77 -10.65 9.49
N GLY A 82 -41.39 -11.83 9.35
CA GLY A 82 -41.49 -12.75 10.46
C GLY A 82 -40.10 -13.35 10.65
N VAL A 83 -39.60 -13.35 11.88
CA VAL A 83 -38.49 -14.24 12.24
C VAL A 83 -38.99 -15.65 11.93
N GLU A 84 -38.37 -16.29 10.95
CA GLU A 84 -38.70 -17.65 10.55
C GLU A 84 -38.56 -18.55 11.79
N PRO A 85 -39.54 -19.42 12.10
CA PRO A 85 -39.48 -20.24 13.31
C PRO A 85 -38.16 -21.00 13.33
N PHE A 86 -37.36 -20.79 14.38
CA PHE A 86 -36.02 -21.36 14.47
C PHE A 86 -36.10 -22.89 14.55
N ASP A 87 -35.89 -23.56 13.41
CA ASP A 87 -35.72 -25.01 13.36
C ASP A 87 -34.23 -25.34 13.54
N PRO A 88 -33.83 -25.98 14.66
CA PRO A 88 -32.44 -26.38 14.87
C PRO A 88 -31.95 -27.40 13.82
N ALA A 89 -32.83 -28.20 13.20
CA ALA A 89 -32.43 -29.17 12.19
C ALA A 89 -32.03 -28.49 10.87
N GLU A 90 -32.82 -27.53 10.39
CA GLU A 90 -32.49 -26.73 9.20
C GLU A 90 -31.26 -25.85 9.45
N HIS A 91 -31.14 -25.26 10.65
CA HIS A 91 -29.96 -24.47 11.00
C HIS A 91 -28.67 -25.31 10.98
N VAL A 92 -28.67 -26.52 11.56
CA VAL A 92 -27.51 -27.44 11.50
C VAL A 92 -27.18 -27.86 10.06
N GLN A 93 -28.18 -28.03 9.18
CA GLN A 93 -27.92 -28.31 7.76
C GLN A 93 -27.29 -27.10 7.04
N LYS A 94 -27.71 -25.88 7.39
CA LYS A 94 -27.14 -24.64 6.87
C LYS A 94 -25.68 -24.46 7.31
N GLU A 95 -25.36 -24.63 8.59
CA GLU A 95 -23.97 -24.52 9.08
C GLU A 95 -23.06 -25.58 8.43
N LYS A 96 -23.56 -26.79 8.17
CA LYS A 96 -22.83 -27.81 7.37
C LYS A 96 -22.60 -27.36 5.93
N ALA A 97 -23.61 -26.80 5.27
CA ALA A 97 -23.48 -26.29 3.90
C ALA A 97 -22.48 -25.13 3.80
N ASP A 98 -22.52 -24.19 4.75
CA ASP A 98 -21.56 -23.08 4.86
C ASP A 98 -20.14 -23.59 5.15
N THR A 99 -19.99 -24.61 5.99
CA THR A 99 -18.69 -25.27 6.25
C THR A 99 -18.11 -25.94 4.99
N ILE A 100 -18.93 -26.67 4.22
CA ILE A 100 -18.50 -27.29 2.96
C ILE A 100 -18.09 -26.21 1.94
N SER A 101 -18.88 -25.15 1.82
CA SER A 101 -18.57 -23.99 0.97
C SER A 101 -17.27 -23.30 1.38
N MET A 102 -17.02 -23.16 2.69
CA MET A 102 -15.78 -22.58 3.23
C MET A 102 -14.56 -23.40 2.82
N TRP A 103 -14.55 -24.72 3.04
CA TRP A 103 -13.44 -25.59 2.64
C TRP A 103 -13.25 -25.63 1.12
N LEU A 104 -14.33 -25.58 0.34
CA LEU A 104 -14.25 -25.52 -1.12
C LEU A 104 -13.56 -24.23 -1.62
N MET A 105 -13.87 -23.08 -1.01
CA MET A 105 -13.23 -21.81 -1.38
C MET A 105 -11.79 -21.69 -0.89
N ILE A 106 -11.46 -22.25 0.27
CA ILE A 106 -10.08 -22.30 0.76
C ILE A 106 -9.21 -23.17 -0.15
N THR A 107 -9.69 -24.38 -0.49
CA THR A 107 -8.97 -25.28 -1.41
C THR A 107 -8.85 -24.70 -2.82
N MET A 108 -9.88 -24.02 -3.34
CA MET A 108 -9.80 -23.28 -4.60
C MET A 108 -8.79 -22.13 -4.55
N GLY A 109 -8.81 -21.30 -3.50
CA GLY A 109 -7.89 -20.17 -3.35
C GLY A 109 -6.43 -20.62 -3.23
N LEU A 110 -6.18 -21.71 -2.50
CA LEU A 110 -4.87 -22.34 -2.38
C LEU A 110 -4.40 -22.94 -3.72
N ALA A 111 -5.27 -23.67 -4.42
CA ALA A 111 -4.95 -24.26 -5.71
C ALA A 111 -4.66 -23.19 -6.79
N VAL A 112 -5.40 -22.07 -6.78
CA VAL A 112 -5.14 -20.94 -7.68
C VAL A 112 -3.83 -20.24 -7.30
N GLY A 113 -3.59 -19.93 -6.02
CA GLY A 113 -2.35 -19.27 -5.59
C GLY A 113 -1.09 -20.08 -5.96
N LEU A 114 -1.07 -21.37 -5.61
CA LEU A 114 0.05 -22.26 -5.96
C LEU A 114 0.14 -22.50 -7.48
N GLY A 115 -0.99 -22.66 -8.17
CA GLY A 115 -1.02 -22.84 -9.63
C GLY A 115 -0.48 -21.62 -10.38
N PHE A 116 -0.77 -20.40 -9.91
CA PHE A 116 -0.22 -19.20 -10.51
C PHE A 116 1.29 -19.11 -10.32
N ARG A 117 1.79 -19.35 -9.10
CA ARG A 117 3.24 -19.37 -8.83
C ARG A 117 3.99 -20.42 -9.62
N TYR A 118 3.54 -21.67 -9.59
CA TYR A 118 4.35 -22.82 -10.04
C TYR A 118 4.01 -23.32 -11.44
N LEU A 119 2.87 -22.90 -12.03
CA LEU A 119 2.48 -23.28 -13.39
C LEU A 119 2.39 -22.08 -14.35
N MET A 120 1.89 -20.92 -13.91
CA MET A 120 1.83 -19.74 -14.78
C MET A 120 3.15 -18.97 -14.81
N MET A 121 3.62 -18.44 -13.68
CA MET A 121 4.77 -17.52 -13.66
C MET A 121 6.04 -18.04 -14.37
N PRO A 122 6.46 -19.32 -14.24
CA PRO A 122 7.65 -19.83 -14.91
C PRO A 122 7.50 -19.96 -16.43
N GLY A 123 6.27 -19.93 -16.96
CA GLY A 123 5.95 -19.94 -18.39
C GLY A 123 5.76 -18.54 -18.98
N MET A 124 6.27 -17.50 -18.31
CA MET A 124 6.08 -16.09 -18.66
C MET A 124 7.38 -15.33 -18.52
N ASP A 125 7.66 -14.41 -19.44
CA ASP A 125 8.89 -13.59 -19.44
C ASP A 125 8.80 -12.38 -18.48
N GLY A 126 8.27 -12.59 -17.27
CA GLY A 126 8.15 -11.56 -16.22
C GLY A 126 6.72 -11.26 -15.74
N PRO A 127 6.58 -10.33 -14.78
CA PRO A 127 5.30 -9.96 -14.18
C PRO A 127 4.38 -9.28 -15.18
N ARG A 128 3.13 -9.76 -15.26
CA ARG A 128 2.08 -9.21 -16.14
C ARG A 128 0.75 -9.09 -15.40
N ASP A 129 -0.02 -8.06 -15.71
CA ASP A 129 -1.36 -7.76 -15.18
C ASP A 129 -2.32 -8.96 -15.11
N VAL A 130 -2.18 -9.92 -16.03
CA VAL A 130 -2.97 -11.17 -16.06
C VAL A 130 -2.86 -11.98 -14.76
N LEU A 131 -1.74 -11.88 -14.04
CA LEU A 131 -1.52 -12.55 -12.75
C LEU A 131 -2.47 -12.03 -11.65
N TRP A 132 -2.96 -10.80 -11.77
CA TRP A 132 -3.93 -10.19 -10.86
C TRP A 132 -5.36 -10.29 -11.39
N PHE A 133 -5.55 -10.04 -12.69
CA PHE A 133 -6.89 -10.03 -13.28
C PHE A 133 -7.52 -11.43 -13.43
N LEU A 134 -6.74 -12.47 -13.76
CA LEU A 134 -7.30 -13.80 -14.02
C LEU A 134 -7.81 -14.49 -12.74
N PRO A 135 -7.10 -14.48 -11.59
CA PRO A 135 -7.64 -15.00 -10.34
C PRO A 135 -8.88 -14.24 -9.87
N LEU A 136 -8.95 -12.93 -10.11
CA LEU A 136 -10.13 -12.12 -9.81
C LEU A 136 -11.32 -12.50 -10.73
N ALA A 137 -11.07 -12.77 -12.01
CA ALA A 137 -12.09 -13.25 -12.95
C ALA A 137 -12.66 -14.63 -12.58
N LEU A 138 -11.87 -15.51 -11.92
CA LEU A 138 -12.35 -16.80 -11.42
C LEU A 138 -13.45 -16.68 -10.34
N VAL A 139 -13.69 -15.49 -9.76
CA VAL A 139 -14.87 -15.25 -8.92
C VAL A 139 -16.17 -15.57 -9.68
N VAL A 140 -16.21 -15.36 -11.01
CA VAL A 140 -17.39 -15.63 -11.85
C VAL A 140 -17.73 -17.13 -11.94
N ILE A 141 -16.76 -18.03 -11.73
CA ILE A 141 -17.00 -19.49 -11.78
C ILE A 141 -17.46 -20.07 -10.43
N VAL A 142 -17.27 -19.35 -9.32
CA VAL A 142 -17.70 -19.75 -7.96
C VAL A 142 -19.15 -20.29 -7.91
N PRO A 143 -20.15 -19.65 -8.54
CA PRO A 143 -21.56 -20.12 -8.48
C PRO A 143 -21.77 -21.44 -9.20
N SER A 144 -21.07 -21.65 -10.31
CA SER A 144 -21.12 -22.89 -11.10
C SER A 144 -20.41 -24.01 -10.35
N LEU A 145 -19.26 -23.72 -9.75
CA LEU A 145 -18.48 -24.68 -8.96
C LEU A 145 -19.28 -25.23 -7.78
N HIS A 146 -19.97 -24.37 -7.04
CA HIS A 146 -20.85 -24.78 -5.94
C HIS A 146 -21.99 -25.70 -6.39
N LYS A 147 -22.61 -25.44 -7.55
CA LYS A 147 -23.70 -26.28 -8.10
C LYS A 147 -23.23 -27.67 -8.56
N VAL A 148 -21.94 -27.83 -8.86
CA VAL A 148 -21.34 -29.08 -9.33
C VAL A 148 -20.78 -29.90 -8.17
N LEU A 149 -20.06 -29.26 -7.24
CA LEU A 149 -19.31 -29.96 -6.19
C LEU A 149 -20.04 -30.12 -4.85
N ILE A 150 -21.09 -29.34 -4.56
CA ILE A 150 -21.87 -29.53 -3.33
C ILE A 150 -22.96 -30.59 -3.55
N PRO A 151 -22.95 -31.70 -2.77
CA PRO A 151 -23.96 -32.74 -2.88
C PRO A 151 -25.32 -32.30 -2.35
N GLU A 152 -26.37 -32.98 -2.80
CA GLU A 152 -27.71 -32.87 -2.21
C GLU A 152 -27.73 -33.50 -0.80
N PRO A 153 -28.51 -32.97 0.16
CA PRO A 153 -29.54 -31.92 0.00
C PRO A 153 -29.00 -30.47 0.02
N TYR A 154 -27.74 -30.25 0.42
CA TYR A 154 -27.21 -28.92 0.76
C TYR A 154 -27.21 -27.91 -0.42
N LYS A 155 -27.21 -28.42 -1.65
CA LYS A 155 -27.26 -27.63 -2.90
C LYS A 155 -28.44 -26.65 -3.00
N SER A 156 -29.59 -26.96 -2.40
CA SER A 156 -30.79 -26.09 -2.43
C SER A 156 -30.72 -24.91 -1.45
N LEU A 157 -29.90 -25.02 -0.41
CA LEU A 157 -29.70 -23.98 0.61
C LEU A 157 -28.81 -22.83 0.13
N TYR A 158 -28.18 -22.98 -1.05
CA TYR A 158 -27.17 -22.06 -1.54
C TYR A 158 -27.78 -20.87 -2.28
N THR A 159 -27.77 -19.70 -1.64
CA THR A 159 -28.43 -18.46 -2.14
C THR A 159 -27.42 -17.36 -2.50
N PHE A 160 -27.94 -16.21 -2.96
CA PHE A 160 -27.17 -14.98 -3.21
C PHE A 160 -26.47 -14.42 -1.95
N GLY A 161 -26.84 -14.84 -0.73
CA GLY A 161 -26.04 -14.51 0.46
C GLY A 161 -24.72 -15.28 0.47
N ASN A 162 -24.81 -16.60 0.29
CA ASN A 162 -23.70 -17.53 0.48
C ASN A 162 -22.63 -17.37 -0.60
N TRP A 163 -23.02 -17.26 -1.88
CA TRP A 163 -22.08 -17.14 -2.99
C TRP A 163 -21.14 -15.92 -2.88
N PHE A 164 -21.59 -14.85 -2.23
CA PHE A 164 -20.90 -13.57 -2.12
C PHE A 164 -19.90 -13.61 -0.96
N ARG A 165 -20.31 -14.22 0.16
CA ARG A 165 -19.41 -14.58 1.27
C ARG A 165 -18.30 -15.54 0.80
N ALA A 166 -18.65 -16.53 -0.01
CA ALA A 166 -17.71 -17.46 -0.61
C ALA A 166 -16.72 -16.77 -1.58
N SER A 167 -17.20 -15.85 -2.41
CA SER A 167 -16.32 -15.03 -3.28
C SER A 167 -15.28 -14.25 -2.49
N PHE A 168 -15.66 -13.58 -1.39
CA PHE A 168 -14.69 -12.90 -0.52
C PHE A 168 -13.68 -13.88 0.09
N LEU A 169 -14.15 -15.01 0.62
CA LEU A 169 -13.28 -16.02 1.20
C LEU A 169 -12.25 -16.55 0.20
N TYR A 170 -12.67 -16.81 -1.04
CA TYR A 170 -11.76 -17.17 -2.14
C TYR A 170 -10.74 -16.05 -2.41
N ILE A 171 -11.19 -14.80 -2.60
CA ILE A 171 -10.29 -13.67 -2.89
C ILE A 171 -9.25 -13.48 -1.77
N PHE A 172 -9.67 -13.47 -0.51
CA PHE A 172 -8.75 -13.33 0.62
C PHE A 172 -7.80 -14.53 0.74
N THR A 173 -8.28 -15.76 0.55
CA THR A 173 -7.40 -16.95 0.59
C THR A 173 -6.35 -16.89 -0.52
N TRP A 174 -6.78 -16.59 -1.76
CA TRP A 174 -5.86 -16.46 -2.90
C TRP A 174 -4.83 -15.34 -2.67
N LEU A 175 -5.24 -14.16 -2.19
CA LEU A 175 -4.33 -13.05 -1.88
C LEU A 175 -3.33 -13.45 -0.78
N SER A 176 -3.80 -14.04 0.33
CA SER A 176 -2.93 -14.47 1.43
C SER A 176 -1.92 -15.53 1.01
N ILE A 177 -2.33 -16.52 0.20
CA ILE A 177 -1.42 -17.53 -0.35
C ILE A 177 -0.45 -16.88 -1.35
N SER A 178 -0.90 -15.94 -2.17
CA SER A 178 -0.02 -15.24 -3.12
C SER A 178 1.08 -14.48 -2.39
N PHE A 179 0.77 -13.65 -1.39
CA PHE A 179 1.79 -12.93 -0.61
C PHE A 179 2.78 -13.85 0.12
N LEU A 180 2.31 -15.02 0.60
CA LEU A 180 3.17 -16.01 1.26
C LEU A 180 4.16 -16.68 0.29
N VAL A 181 3.76 -16.85 -0.98
CA VAL A 181 4.46 -17.65 -1.99
C VAL A 181 5.31 -16.81 -2.96
N VAL A 182 5.05 -15.50 -2.98
CA VAL A 182 5.72 -14.51 -3.82
C VAL A 182 6.93 -13.87 -3.15
N ASN A 183 6.98 -13.86 -1.82
CA ASN A 183 8.07 -13.29 -1.04
C ASN A 183 9.00 -14.39 -0.47
N PRO A 184 10.24 -14.03 -0.08
CA PRO A 184 11.17 -14.94 0.57
C PRO A 184 10.57 -15.55 1.85
N PRO A 185 10.87 -16.83 2.15
CA PRO A 185 11.82 -17.71 1.47
C PRO A 185 11.20 -18.56 0.33
N ILE A 186 9.96 -18.28 -0.12
CA ILE A 186 9.20 -19.19 -1.01
C ILE A 186 9.19 -18.71 -2.47
N GLY A 187 9.45 -17.44 -2.74
CA GLY A 187 9.72 -16.89 -4.06
C GLY A 187 10.41 -15.55 -3.94
N ASP A 188 10.88 -15.00 -5.07
CA ASP A 188 11.41 -13.64 -5.07
C ASP A 188 11.17 -12.96 -6.41
N ILE A 189 10.23 -12.01 -6.41
CA ILE A 189 9.82 -11.25 -7.61
C ILE A 189 10.11 -9.75 -7.48
N ALA A 190 10.60 -9.31 -6.33
CA ALA A 190 10.98 -7.93 -6.13
C ALA A 190 12.23 -7.65 -7.00
N ALA A 191 12.36 -6.45 -7.55
CA ALA A 191 13.61 -6.07 -8.18
C ALA A 191 14.50 -5.36 -7.15
N PRO A 192 15.83 -5.53 -7.22
CA PRO A 192 16.75 -4.83 -6.33
C PRO A 192 16.70 -3.33 -6.63
N GLU A 193 16.73 -2.51 -5.59
CA GLU A 193 16.53 -1.06 -5.69
C GLU A 193 17.69 -0.27 -5.04
N VAL A 194 17.82 1.00 -5.41
CA VAL A 194 18.64 1.93 -4.63
C VAL A 194 17.91 2.22 -3.32
N ALA A 195 18.48 1.77 -2.21
CA ALA A 195 17.84 1.68 -0.91
C ALA A 195 17.27 3.00 -0.39
N GLY A 196 17.96 4.11 -0.64
CA GLY A 196 17.64 5.43 -0.12
C GLY A 196 17.98 6.51 -1.13
N LYS A 197 18.85 7.43 -0.75
CA LYS A 197 19.36 8.48 -1.62
C LYS A 197 20.84 8.30 -1.86
N TRP A 198 21.27 8.61 -3.07
CA TRP A 198 22.68 8.65 -3.41
C TRP A 198 23.29 10.06 -3.27
N THR A 199 24.61 10.12 -3.19
CA THR A 199 25.41 11.35 -3.11
C THR A 199 26.67 11.19 -3.97
N ILE A 200 27.23 12.30 -4.47
CA ILE A 200 28.57 12.31 -5.06
C ILE A 200 29.48 13.14 -4.15
N VAL A 201 30.69 12.63 -3.95
CA VAL A 201 31.77 13.29 -3.23
C VAL A 201 32.98 13.44 -4.14
N LEU A 202 33.83 14.43 -3.87
CA LEU A 202 35.13 14.52 -4.52
C LEU A 202 36.17 13.86 -3.62
N VAL A 203 37.06 13.04 -4.18
CA VAL A 203 38.15 12.38 -3.46
C VAL A 203 39.48 12.81 -4.09
N ASP A 204 40.37 13.37 -3.26
CA ASP A 204 41.69 13.82 -3.71
C ASP A 204 42.70 12.65 -3.75
N GLU A 205 43.89 12.86 -4.32
CA GLU A 205 44.94 11.82 -4.45
C GLU A 205 45.38 11.25 -3.08
N ASP A 206 45.30 12.04 -2.00
CA ASP A 206 45.56 11.63 -0.62
C ASP A 206 44.39 10.86 0.04
N GLY A 207 43.31 10.57 -0.70
CA GLY A 207 42.10 9.89 -0.18
C GLY A 207 41.18 10.80 0.65
N MET A 208 41.50 12.09 0.74
CA MET A 208 40.70 13.07 1.49
C MET A 208 39.40 13.39 0.75
N VAL A 209 38.27 13.23 1.44
CA VAL A 209 36.94 13.50 0.90
C VAL A 209 36.61 14.99 1.01
N ILE A 210 36.47 15.65 -0.13
CA ILE A 210 35.99 17.01 -0.26
C ILE A 210 34.47 16.95 -0.48
N LEU A 211 33.72 17.28 0.57
CA LEU A 211 32.26 17.34 0.52
C LEU A 211 31.80 18.72 0.03
N ASP A 212 30.99 18.72 -1.03
CA ASP A 212 30.25 19.91 -1.45
C ASP A 212 28.93 19.98 -0.69
N GLU A 213 28.83 20.94 0.26
CA GLU A 213 27.64 21.16 1.10
C GLU A 213 26.37 21.46 0.28
N GLY A 214 26.50 21.89 -0.98
CA GLY A 214 25.38 22.18 -1.88
C GLY A 214 24.75 20.93 -2.53
N ASN A 215 25.48 19.83 -2.67
CA ASN A 215 25.08 18.69 -3.52
C ASN A 215 24.30 17.59 -2.77
N LEU A 216 23.67 17.96 -1.65
CA LEU A 216 23.15 17.03 -0.65
C LEU A 216 21.78 16.42 -1.01
N THR A 217 21.85 15.41 -1.88
CA THR A 217 20.84 14.37 -2.12
C THR A 217 19.58 14.85 -2.87
N SER A 218 19.51 14.62 -4.19
CA SER A 218 18.36 15.10 -4.96
C SER A 218 17.03 14.45 -4.52
N LYS A 219 15.94 15.18 -4.74
CA LYS A 219 14.69 14.60 -5.24
C LYS A 219 14.51 15.26 -6.61
N GLY A 220 14.77 14.56 -7.70
CA GLY A 220 14.60 15.13 -9.04
C GLY A 220 15.52 14.61 -10.14
N GLY A 221 16.58 13.85 -9.81
CA GLY A 221 17.41 13.19 -10.83
C GLY A 221 18.40 14.09 -11.58
N GLU A 222 18.53 15.37 -11.20
CA GLU A 222 19.61 16.26 -11.65
C GLU A 222 20.52 16.62 -10.46
N PHE A 223 21.83 16.62 -10.69
CA PHE A 223 22.87 16.91 -9.70
C PHE A 223 23.92 17.86 -10.29
N THR A 224 24.46 18.76 -9.47
CA THR A 224 25.48 19.74 -9.87
C THR A 224 26.73 19.55 -9.01
N LEU A 225 27.85 19.22 -9.64
CA LEU A 225 29.14 19.02 -8.99
C LEU A 225 30.05 20.20 -9.30
N PHE A 226 30.34 21.04 -8.31
CA PHE A 226 31.28 22.16 -8.47
C PHE A 226 32.70 21.67 -8.26
N ARG A 227 33.52 21.66 -9.33
CA ARG A 227 34.92 21.20 -9.25
C ARG A 227 35.87 22.26 -8.67
N ASN A 228 35.61 23.55 -8.91
CA ASN A 228 36.44 24.67 -8.44
C ASN A 228 37.95 24.44 -8.70
N ASP A 229 38.29 24.05 -9.93
CA ASP A 229 39.63 23.68 -10.42
C ASP A 229 40.36 22.52 -9.71
N SER A 230 39.68 21.75 -8.85
CA SER A 230 40.25 20.56 -8.20
C SER A 230 40.52 19.40 -9.18
N ILE A 231 41.62 18.67 -8.97
CA ILE A 231 42.02 17.49 -9.76
C ILE A 231 41.41 16.18 -9.18
N ALA A 232 40.62 16.29 -8.11
CA ALA A 232 39.94 15.19 -7.44
C ALA A 232 39.06 14.35 -8.39
N SER A 233 39.01 13.03 -8.14
CA SER A 233 38.05 12.14 -8.78
C SER A 233 36.67 12.30 -8.14
N ALA A 234 35.62 11.95 -8.87
CA ALA A 234 34.25 12.00 -8.36
C ALA A 234 33.79 10.58 -7.99
N THR A 235 33.43 10.35 -6.74
CA THR A 235 32.92 9.05 -6.27
C THR A 235 31.43 9.15 -5.97
N ILE A 236 30.61 8.29 -6.57
CA ILE A 236 29.20 8.15 -6.22
C ILE A 236 29.04 7.15 -5.06
N VAL A 237 28.22 7.48 -4.08
CA VAL A 237 27.97 6.66 -2.89
C VAL A 237 26.46 6.46 -2.74
N PHE A 238 26.05 5.19 -2.61
CA PHE A 238 24.67 4.79 -2.39
C PHE A 238 24.60 3.46 -1.63
N ALA A 239 23.40 2.98 -1.33
CA ALA A 239 23.20 1.63 -0.84
C ALA A 239 22.23 0.86 -1.75
N VAL A 240 22.49 -0.42 -1.90
CA VAL A 240 21.66 -1.39 -2.61
C VAL A 240 20.74 -2.07 -1.59
N ARG A 241 19.47 -2.20 -1.93
CA ARG A 241 18.51 -3.02 -1.19
C ARG A 241 18.04 -4.16 -2.08
N ASP A 242 17.98 -5.34 -1.48
CA ASP A 242 17.17 -6.45 -1.95
C ASP A 242 16.36 -7.04 -0.77
N ASN A 243 15.36 -7.84 -1.10
CA ASN A 243 14.42 -8.57 -0.26
C ASN A 243 15.02 -9.90 0.26
N THR A 244 15.99 -10.47 -0.44
CA THR A 244 16.73 -11.69 -0.06
C THR A 244 18.15 -11.40 0.38
N ASP A 245 19.00 -10.85 -0.51
CA ASP A 245 20.43 -10.60 -0.24
C ASP A 245 21.02 -9.54 -1.21
N PRO A 246 21.26 -8.29 -0.76
CA PRO A 246 21.82 -7.25 -1.61
C PRO A 246 23.28 -7.52 -2.02
N ASP A 247 24.00 -8.41 -1.34
CA ASP A 247 25.37 -8.79 -1.71
C ASP A 247 25.41 -9.72 -2.93
N ALA A 248 24.27 -10.36 -3.26
CA ALA A 248 24.07 -11.22 -4.43
C ALA A 248 23.63 -10.46 -5.71
N VAL A 249 23.38 -9.14 -5.61
CA VAL A 249 22.98 -8.30 -6.73
C VAL A 249 24.17 -8.03 -7.65
N THR A 250 23.94 -8.15 -8.96
CA THR A 250 24.86 -7.70 -10.01
C THR A 250 24.56 -6.25 -10.36
N LEU A 251 25.60 -5.41 -10.29
CA LEU A 251 25.56 -3.97 -10.42
C LEU A 251 26.36 -3.54 -11.65
N THR A 252 25.69 -2.89 -12.60
CA THR A 252 26.33 -2.29 -13.78
C THR A 252 26.09 -0.78 -13.76
N LEU A 253 27.14 0.03 -13.63
CA LEU A 253 27.07 1.49 -13.73
C LEU A 253 27.81 1.96 -14.99
N SER A 254 27.16 2.81 -15.77
CA SER A 254 27.78 3.50 -16.91
C SER A 254 27.54 5.00 -16.87
N HIS A 255 28.43 5.76 -17.50
CA HIS A 255 28.28 7.19 -17.68
C HIS A 255 28.54 7.60 -19.15
N LEU A 256 27.71 8.50 -19.66
CA LEU A 256 27.81 9.05 -21.01
C LEU A 256 27.91 10.57 -20.94
N LYS A 257 29.00 11.15 -21.45
CA LYS A 257 29.10 12.61 -21.58
C LYS A 257 28.14 13.09 -22.66
N VAL A 258 27.37 14.15 -22.40
CA VAL A 258 26.46 14.76 -23.38
C VAL A 258 27.25 15.66 -24.32
N ALA A 259 27.98 15.05 -25.25
CA ALA A 259 28.77 15.73 -26.27
C ALA A 259 28.71 14.99 -27.62
N PRO A 260 28.85 15.69 -28.78
CA PRO A 260 28.84 15.04 -30.09
C PRO A 260 29.96 14.00 -30.22
N GLY A 261 29.60 12.74 -30.53
CA GLY A 261 30.56 11.65 -30.69
C GLY A 261 31.10 11.06 -29.37
N ALA A 262 30.49 11.37 -28.22
CA ALA A 262 30.82 10.70 -26.97
C ALA A 262 30.23 9.28 -26.91
N GLU A 263 30.99 8.35 -26.35
CA GLU A 263 30.59 6.96 -26.11
C GLU A 263 30.28 6.74 -24.62
N SER A 264 29.45 5.74 -24.31
CA SER A 264 29.15 5.33 -22.94
C SER A 264 30.34 4.56 -22.35
N VAL A 265 30.87 5.04 -21.24
CA VAL A 265 31.94 4.37 -20.49
C VAL A 265 31.30 3.55 -19.37
N THR A 266 31.67 2.28 -19.25
CA THR A 266 31.31 1.42 -18.13
C THR A 266 32.23 1.73 -16.95
N VAL A 267 31.66 2.19 -15.84
CA VAL A 267 32.40 2.45 -14.59
C VAL A 267 32.65 1.15 -13.85
N VAL A 268 31.63 0.31 -13.74
CA VAL A 268 31.70 -0.99 -13.07
C VAL A 268 30.67 -1.95 -13.66
N ASP A 269 30.98 -3.23 -13.64
CA ASP A 269 30.08 -4.33 -13.96
C ASP A 269 30.51 -5.54 -13.11
N GLY A 270 29.70 -5.94 -12.12
CA GLY A 270 30.08 -7.00 -11.17
C GLY A 270 29.13 -7.18 -9.98
N LEU A 271 29.41 -8.19 -9.16
CA LEU A 271 28.64 -8.55 -7.96
C LEU A 271 28.92 -7.58 -6.80
N VAL A 272 27.88 -7.13 -6.08
CA VAL A 272 28.02 -6.17 -4.96
C VAL A 272 29.02 -6.65 -3.91
N SER A 273 28.99 -7.94 -3.55
CA SER A 273 29.98 -8.57 -2.65
C SER A 273 31.44 -8.42 -3.10
N ASP A 274 31.73 -8.60 -4.40
CA ASP A 274 33.07 -8.42 -4.97
C ASP A 274 33.49 -6.93 -4.97
N LEU A 275 32.54 -6.02 -5.17
CA LEU A 275 32.79 -4.58 -5.16
C LEU A 275 33.08 -4.05 -3.75
N VAL A 276 32.28 -4.47 -2.75
CA VAL A 276 32.40 -4.02 -1.35
C VAL A 276 33.64 -4.58 -0.67
N SER A 277 34.10 -5.77 -1.07
CA SER A 277 35.36 -6.36 -0.61
C SER A 277 36.61 -5.80 -1.34
N GLY A 278 36.41 -5.17 -2.50
CA GLY A 278 37.45 -4.49 -3.27
C GLY A 278 37.53 -2.98 -2.98
N ASN A 279 37.90 -2.21 -4.01
CA ASN A 279 38.09 -0.76 -3.94
C ASN A 279 36.78 0.05 -3.87
N SER A 280 35.62 -0.61 -3.90
CA SER A 280 34.30 0.02 -3.94
C SER A 280 33.53 -0.05 -2.62
N SER A 281 34.25 -0.31 -1.52
CA SER A 281 33.73 -0.22 -0.16
C SER A 281 33.36 1.22 0.22
N CYS A 282 32.25 1.42 0.94
CA CYS A 282 31.94 2.71 1.55
C CYS A 282 32.87 3.09 2.72
N ALA A 283 33.56 2.12 3.34
CA ALA A 283 34.34 2.32 4.57
C ALA A 283 35.25 3.58 4.62
N PRO A 284 36.09 3.89 3.61
CA PRO A 284 36.95 5.09 3.64
C PRO A 284 36.18 6.42 3.61
N ILE A 285 34.99 6.45 3.01
CA ILE A 285 34.17 7.67 2.87
C ILE A 285 33.16 7.80 4.02
N TRP A 286 32.72 6.67 4.61
CA TRP A 286 31.58 6.61 5.51
C TRP A 286 31.69 7.52 6.74
N ASP A 287 32.87 7.65 7.35
CA ASP A 287 33.07 8.53 8.51
C ASP A 287 33.27 10.01 8.16
N THR A 288 33.49 10.34 6.90
CA THR A 288 33.51 11.74 6.44
C THR A 288 32.09 12.29 6.23
N LEU A 289 31.14 11.43 5.88
CA LEU A 289 29.74 11.79 5.67
C LEU A 289 29.07 12.19 7.00
N SER A 290 28.32 13.29 6.99
CA SER A 290 27.53 13.68 8.16
C SER A 290 26.51 12.59 8.51
N PRO A 291 26.11 12.43 9.79
CA PRO A 291 25.11 11.42 10.18
C PRO A 291 23.82 11.50 9.34
N LYS A 292 23.35 12.72 9.06
CA LYS A 292 22.15 12.95 8.21
C LYS A 292 22.29 12.52 6.76
N GLN A 293 23.51 12.37 6.23
CA GLN A 293 23.75 11.77 4.91
C GLN A 293 23.71 10.25 5.02
N ARG A 294 24.38 9.67 6.02
CA ARG A 294 24.38 8.22 6.28
C ARG A 294 22.97 7.66 6.42
N ASP A 295 22.16 8.28 7.30
CA ASP A 295 20.74 7.96 7.56
C ASP A 295 19.82 8.16 6.34
N ARG A 296 20.32 8.76 5.25
CA ARG A 296 19.58 8.93 3.98
C ARG A 296 20.07 7.98 2.89
N ILE A 297 21.30 7.47 2.99
CA ILE A 297 21.90 6.54 2.04
C ILE A 297 21.47 5.12 2.38
N VAL A 298 21.75 4.71 3.63
CA VAL A 298 21.34 3.43 4.22
C VAL A 298 20.10 3.71 5.07
N LEU A 299 18.98 3.02 4.81
CA LEU A 299 17.74 3.17 5.58
C LEU A 299 17.53 2.02 6.57
N HIS A 300 18.07 0.84 6.27
CA HIS A 300 17.99 -0.37 7.08
C HIS A 300 19.37 -1.02 7.24
N GLU A 301 19.58 -1.74 8.34
CA GLU A 301 20.85 -2.43 8.64
C GLU A 301 21.22 -3.53 7.62
N ALA A 302 20.25 -3.97 6.82
CA ALA A 302 20.45 -4.93 5.73
C ALA A 302 20.80 -4.28 4.38
N ASP A 303 20.72 -2.95 4.22
CA ASP A 303 21.05 -2.30 2.94
C ASP A 303 22.59 -2.22 2.77
N THR A 304 23.16 -2.80 1.70
CA THR A 304 24.62 -2.81 1.48
C THR A 304 25.10 -1.51 0.83
N CYS A 305 26.04 -0.80 1.47
CA CYS A 305 26.61 0.45 0.95
C CYS A 305 27.73 0.22 -0.07
N VAL A 306 27.64 0.87 -1.24
CA VAL A 306 28.62 0.81 -2.34
C VAL A 306 29.12 2.22 -2.69
N ALA A 307 30.43 2.35 -2.91
CA ALA A 307 31.08 3.58 -3.39
C ALA A 307 31.82 3.31 -4.72
N LEU A 308 31.49 4.05 -5.78
CA LEU A 308 32.02 3.82 -7.12
C LEU A 308 32.76 5.06 -7.63
N ASP A 309 34.04 4.90 -7.97
CA ASP A 309 34.86 5.98 -8.54
C ASP A 309 34.49 6.21 -10.01
N LEU A 310 33.90 7.37 -10.30
CA LEU A 310 33.60 7.86 -11.66
C LEU A 310 34.85 8.47 -12.34
N GLY A 311 35.97 8.55 -11.61
CA GLY A 311 37.23 9.11 -12.09
C GLY A 311 37.17 10.63 -12.30
N ARG A 312 38.07 11.14 -13.15
CA ARG A 312 38.27 12.57 -13.40
C ARG A 312 37.30 13.11 -14.47
N LEU A 313 36.03 13.24 -14.11
CA LEU A 313 34.96 13.77 -14.98
C LEU A 313 35.23 15.22 -15.45
N SER A 314 35.60 15.46 -16.71
CA SER A 314 35.76 16.83 -17.27
C SER A 314 34.47 17.68 -17.16
N ILE A 315 34.58 19.02 -17.16
CA ILE A 315 33.42 19.94 -17.14
C ILE A 315 32.43 19.60 -18.27
N GLY A 316 31.13 19.67 -17.95
CA GLY A 316 30.01 19.37 -18.84
C GLY A 316 28.96 18.44 -18.22
N ASP A 317 27.93 18.13 -19.00
CA ASP A 317 26.84 17.24 -18.61
C ASP A 317 27.16 15.76 -18.87
N TYR A 318 26.70 14.89 -17.96
CA TYR A 318 26.76 13.44 -18.05
C TYR A 318 25.40 12.83 -17.73
N ASN A 319 25.05 11.75 -18.43
CA ASN A 319 23.97 10.86 -18.04
C ASN A 319 24.60 9.63 -17.36
N LEU A 320 24.23 9.39 -16.11
CA LEU A 320 24.55 8.18 -15.35
C LEU A 320 23.40 7.18 -15.57
N SER A 321 23.74 5.91 -15.80
CA SER A 321 22.78 4.81 -15.89
C SER A 321 23.25 3.67 -15.00
N LEU A 322 22.48 3.39 -13.94
CA LEU A 322 22.66 2.25 -13.06
C LEU A 322 21.65 1.17 -13.46
N THR A 323 22.13 -0.06 -13.61
CA THR A 323 21.30 -1.26 -13.69
C THR A 323 21.66 -2.15 -12.52
N LEU A 324 20.64 -2.57 -11.77
CA LEU A 324 20.71 -3.61 -10.74
C LEU A 324 19.98 -4.84 -11.27
N SER A 325 20.57 -6.02 -11.11
CA SER A 325 19.97 -7.28 -11.57
C SER A 325 20.35 -8.45 -10.68
N GLU A 326 19.44 -9.39 -10.50
CA GLU A 326 19.65 -10.56 -9.64
C GLU A 326 18.89 -11.79 -10.15
N GLN A 327 19.25 -12.95 -9.61
CA GLN A 327 18.54 -14.20 -9.89
C GLN A 327 17.44 -14.44 -8.84
N GLY A 328 16.27 -13.86 -9.08
CA GLY A 328 15.06 -14.15 -8.31
C GLY A 328 14.41 -15.50 -8.64
N ASP A 329 13.20 -15.71 -8.12
CA ASP A 329 12.39 -16.92 -8.36
C ASP A 329 10.91 -16.54 -8.63
N PRO A 330 10.40 -16.71 -9.87
CA PRO A 330 10.97 -17.53 -10.96
C PRO A 330 11.74 -16.75 -12.02
N TRP A 331 11.92 -15.44 -11.88
CA TRP A 331 12.48 -14.57 -12.92
C TRP A 331 13.83 -13.98 -12.51
N ILE A 332 14.60 -13.53 -13.51
CA ILE A 332 15.69 -12.59 -13.29
C ILE A 332 15.02 -11.23 -13.07
N ASN A 333 15.18 -10.66 -11.88
CA ASN A 333 14.61 -9.36 -11.55
C ASN A 333 15.65 -8.29 -11.89
N SER A 334 15.21 -7.14 -12.42
CA SER A 334 16.10 -6.04 -12.76
C SER A 334 15.41 -4.68 -12.63
N ALA A 335 16.19 -3.71 -12.16
CA ALA A 335 15.80 -2.31 -12.10
C ALA A 335 16.86 -1.45 -12.78
N SER A 336 16.42 -0.40 -13.47
CA SER A 336 17.32 0.56 -14.10
C SER A 336 16.94 1.99 -13.69
N GLU A 337 17.90 2.73 -13.16
CA GLU A 337 17.76 4.15 -12.88
C GLU A 337 18.73 4.98 -13.72
N SER A 338 18.26 6.16 -14.14
CA SER A 338 19.05 7.10 -14.93
C SER A 338 18.97 8.50 -14.33
N TRP A 339 20.11 9.17 -14.22
CA TRP A 339 20.20 10.50 -13.65
C TRP A 339 21.17 11.38 -14.43
N ARG A 340 21.03 12.70 -14.29
CA ARG A 340 21.89 13.69 -14.94
C ARG A 340 22.83 14.32 -13.92
N LEU A 341 24.10 14.42 -14.30
CA LEU A 341 25.17 15.04 -13.54
C LEU A 341 25.79 16.16 -14.37
N THR A 342 25.64 17.40 -13.93
CA THR A 342 26.32 18.57 -14.50
C THR A 342 27.58 18.85 -13.68
N VAL A 343 28.76 18.75 -14.30
CA VAL A 343 30.04 19.13 -13.69
C VAL A 343 30.39 20.55 -14.11
N LEU A 344 30.60 21.43 -13.13
CA LEU A 344 30.87 22.86 -13.28
C LEU A 344 32.30 23.22 -12.85
#